data_AF-A0A497CLZ9-F1
#
_entry.id   AF-A0A497CLZ9-F1
#
_cell.length_a   1.000
_cell.length_b   1.000
_cell.length_c   1.000
_cell.angle_alpha   90.00
_cell.angle_beta   90.00
_cell.angle_gamma   90.00
#
_symmetry.space_group_name_H-M   'P 1'
#
loop_
_entity.id
_entity.type
_entity.pdbx_description
1 polymer ?
#
loop_
_entity_poly.entity_id
_entity_poly.type
_entity_poly.pdbx_seq_one_letter_code
_entity_poly.pdbx_strand_id
1 'polypeptide(L)'
;MFGKKKDVPQIDKEQLELIQNAQRRVNQKKRLYIHFVIFLIGSLFLILANLVLGIGKDLKLFDINWFVFAILLWLFLFLYHTFNVFVTHKFMGKQWEQEQLDKLTAQQQLRIEKLKQKFIKEETLMAQSEAYNETKAVSKKNSELTIIVAAGENDAIGKDNKLIWHLRDDLKRFKSLTNGHHIIMGRKTFESFPKPLPNRTHVVITRQENYQVPNGVFLVNSLEEAIDTAENDRQPFIIGGGDIYKQAMNFADKIELTRVHENFEADTLFPKIDTAIWEETNNTFHDVDDKHEHAFSFLTYVKK
;
A
#
# COMPACT_ATOMS: atom_id res chain seq x y z
N MET A 1 -46.52 22.23 -28.09
CA MET A 1 -45.77 21.40 -29.05
C MET A 1 -44.29 21.71 -28.89
N PHE A 2 -43.54 20.86 -28.18
CA PHE A 2 -42.08 20.99 -28.11
C PHE A 2 -41.48 20.28 -29.31
N GLY A 3 -40.92 21.04 -30.25
CA GLY A 3 -40.22 20.50 -31.42
C GLY A 3 -38.98 19.74 -30.98
N LYS A 4 -38.92 18.44 -31.30
CA LYS A 4 -37.72 17.63 -31.13
C LYS A 4 -36.60 18.23 -31.98
N LYS A 5 -35.57 18.79 -31.34
CA LYS A 5 -34.29 19.05 -32.02
C LYS A 5 -33.73 17.68 -32.41
N LYS A 6 -33.47 17.48 -33.71
CA LYS A 6 -32.79 16.28 -34.20
C LYS A 6 -31.35 16.32 -33.67
N ASP A 7 -30.98 15.34 -32.85
CA ASP A 7 -29.58 15.09 -32.53
C ASP A 7 -28.89 14.66 -33.82
N VAL A 8 -28.08 15.57 -34.37
CA VAL A 8 -27.20 15.26 -35.49
C VAL A 8 -26.05 14.43 -34.93
N PRO A 9 -25.91 13.14 -35.31
CA PRO A 9 -24.87 12.28 -34.77
C PRO A 9 -23.49 12.87 -35.06
N GLN A 10 -22.55 12.71 -34.12
CA GLN A 10 -21.19 13.28 -34.18
C GLN A 10 -20.45 12.93 -35.48
N ILE A 11 -20.72 11.74 -36.01
CA ILE A 11 -20.22 11.23 -37.30
C ILE A 11 -20.62 12.14 -38.48
N ASP A 12 -21.82 12.72 -38.46
CA ASP A 12 -22.35 13.56 -39.55
C ASP A 12 -21.67 14.95 -39.57
N LYS A 13 -21.27 15.47 -38.41
CA LYS A 13 -20.49 16.73 -38.31
C LYS A 13 -19.07 16.56 -38.83
N GLU A 14 -18.40 15.47 -38.48
CA GLU A 14 -17.05 15.17 -38.97
C GLU A 14 -17.05 14.97 -40.49
N GLN A 15 -18.03 14.25 -41.03
CA GLN A 15 -18.20 14.09 -42.48
C GLN A 15 -18.38 15.43 -43.19
N LEU A 16 -19.19 16.33 -42.63
CA LEU A 16 -19.41 17.66 -43.18
C LEU A 16 -18.13 18.52 -43.16
N GLU A 17 -17.33 18.46 -42.10
CA GLU A 17 -16.04 19.14 -42.00
C GLU A 17 -15.01 18.59 -43.01
N LEU A 18 -14.97 17.28 -43.21
CA LEU A 18 -14.12 16.63 -44.22
C LEU A 18 -14.47 17.12 -45.63
N ILE A 19 -15.76 17.18 -45.97
CA ILE A 19 -16.24 17.68 -47.26
C ILE A 19 -15.87 19.16 -47.45
N GLN A 20 -16.11 20.00 -46.45
CA GLN A 20 -15.77 21.43 -46.53
C GLN A 20 -14.27 21.66 -46.69
N ASN A 21 -13.44 20.90 -45.98
CA ASN A 21 -11.99 20.98 -46.10
C ASN A 21 -11.52 20.51 -47.49
N ALA A 22 -12.08 19.41 -48.02
CA ALA A 22 -11.79 18.94 -49.37
C ALA A 22 -12.13 20.00 -50.43
N GLN A 23 -13.32 20.62 -50.34
CA GLN A 23 -13.74 21.70 -51.24
C GLN A 23 -12.80 22.92 -51.17
N ARG A 24 -12.40 23.34 -49.96
CA ARG A 24 -11.42 24.43 -49.79
C ARG A 24 -10.08 24.08 -50.45
N ARG A 25 -9.58 22.86 -50.30
CA ARG A 25 -8.34 22.39 -50.94
C ARG A 25 -8.43 22.40 -52.47
N VAL A 26 -9.56 21.98 -53.03
CA VAL A 26 -9.81 22.04 -54.48
C VAL A 26 -9.79 23.50 -54.97
N ASN A 27 -10.47 24.41 -54.27
CA ASN A 27 -10.50 25.82 -54.63
C ASN A 27 -9.11 26.50 -54.54
N GLN A 28 -8.31 26.17 -53.53
CA GLN A 28 -6.93 26.67 -53.40
C GLN A 28 -6.07 26.24 -54.60
N LYS A 29 -6.12 24.96 -54.99
CA LYS A 29 -5.37 24.45 -56.16
C LYS A 29 -5.85 25.09 -57.45
N LYS A 30 -7.16 25.30 -57.61
CA LYS A 30 -7.72 25.99 -58.77
C LYS A 30 -7.23 27.44 -58.88
N ARG A 31 -7.18 28.18 -57.76
CA ARG A 31 -6.63 29.55 -57.72
C ARG A 31 -5.14 29.60 -58.09
N LEU A 32 -4.36 28.63 -57.62
CA LEU A 32 -2.95 28.52 -57.97
C LEU A 32 -2.77 28.27 -59.48
N TYR A 33 -3.57 27.38 -60.07
CA TYR A 33 -3.55 27.13 -61.52
C TYR A 33 -3.92 28.38 -62.32
N ILE A 34 -4.94 29.13 -61.90
CA ILE A 34 -5.30 30.40 -62.55
C ILE A 34 -4.15 31.40 -62.45
N HIS A 35 -3.49 31.54 -61.28
CA HIS A 35 -2.34 32.41 -61.12
C HIS A 35 -1.17 31.99 -62.03
N PHE A 36 -0.93 30.69 -62.18
CA PHE A 36 0.08 30.15 -63.11
C PHE A 36 -0.22 30.54 -64.57
N VAL A 37 -1.45 30.36 -65.04
CA VAL A 37 -1.86 30.72 -66.41
C VAL A 37 -1.72 32.22 -66.64
N ILE A 38 -2.17 33.04 -65.70
CA ILE A 38 -2.03 34.51 -65.77
C ILE A 38 -0.55 34.91 -65.81
N PHE A 39 0.30 34.27 -64.99
CA PHE A 39 1.74 34.52 -64.98
C PHE A 39 2.39 34.22 -66.34
N LEU A 40 2.03 33.10 -67.00
CA LEU A 40 2.55 32.75 -68.32
C LEU A 40 2.14 33.76 -69.39
N ILE A 41 0.84 34.08 -69.46
CA ILE A 41 0.28 35.02 -70.45
C ILE A 41 0.85 36.43 -70.21
N GLY A 42 0.91 36.86 -68.94
CA GLY A 42 1.44 38.17 -68.54
C GLY A 42 2.93 38.31 -68.81
N SER A 43 3.73 37.27 -68.55
CA SER A 43 5.17 37.25 -68.87
C SER A 43 5.40 37.36 -70.37
N LEU A 44 4.65 36.61 -71.19
CA LEU A 44 4.71 36.69 -72.65
C LEU A 44 4.33 38.09 -73.16
N PHE A 45 3.28 38.68 -72.59
CA PHE A 45 2.84 40.03 -72.92
C PHE A 45 3.91 41.08 -72.59
N LEU A 46 4.53 41.02 -71.42
CA LEU A 46 5.60 41.94 -71.02
C LEU A 46 6.81 41.88 -71.96
N ILE A 47 7.18 40.67 -72.41
CA ILE A 47 8.26 40.46 -73.40
C ILE A 47 7.88 41.11 -74.74
N LEU A 48 6.66 40.84 -75.24
CA LEU A 48 6.18 41.39 -76.51
C LEU A 48 6.03 42.92 -76.48
N ALA A 49 5.55 43.49 -75.37
CA ALA A 49 5.40 44.93 -75.17
C ALA A 49 6.75 45.66 -75.25
N ASN A 50 7.80 45.10 -74.65
CA ASN A 50 9.14 45.65 -74.76
C ASN A 50 9.71 45.47 -76.19
N LEU A 51 9.57 44.29 -76.78
CA LEU A 51 10.18 43.94 -78.07
C LEU A 51 9.54 44.71 -79.24
N VAL A 52 8.22 44.63 -79.36
CA VAL A 52 7.44 45.11 -80.52
C VAL A 52 7.07 46.58 -80.36
N LEU A 53 6.48 46.94 -79.22
CA LEU A 53 5.96 48.31 -78.98
C LEU A 53 7.02 49.28 -78.48
N GLY A 54 8.19 48.78 -78.08
CA GLY A 54 9.28 49.60 -77.56
C GLY A 54 9.02 50.26 -76.21
N ILE A 55 8.04 49.77 -75.47
CA ILE A 55 7.66 50.29 -74.17
C ILE A 55 8.83 50.06 -73.19
N GLY A 56 9.40 51.15 -72.68
CA GLY A 56 10.49 51.13 -71.70
C GLY A 56 11.85 50.68 -72.24
N LYS A 57 12.09 50.77 -73.57
CA LYS A 57 13.40 50.40 -74.19
C LYS A 57 14.61 51.12 -73.57
N ASP A 58 14.43 52.35 -73.09
CA ASP A 58 15.47 53.16 -72.46
C ASP A 58 15.59 52.94 -70.94
N LEU A 59 14.63 52.22 -70.34
CA LEU A 59 14.65 51.84 -68.92
C LEU A 59 15.41 50.53 -68.75
N LYS A 60 16.73 50.66 -68.57
CA LYS A 60 17.62 49.55 -68.21
C LYS A 60 18.12 49.74 -66.79
N LEU A 61 17.98 48.70 -65.98
CA LEU A 61 18.52 48.66 -64.62
C LEU A 61 19.64 47.60 -64.62
N PHE A 62 20.88 48.00 -64.31
CA PHE A 62 22.05 47.11 -64.35
C PHE A 62 22.23 46.38 -65.69
N ASP A 63 22.08 47.09 -66.82
CA ASP A 63 22.15 46.54 -68.19
C ASP A 63 21.10 45.47 -68.53
N ILE A 64 20.11 45.26 -67.65
CA ILE A 64 18.99 44.34 -67.84
C ILE A 64 17.72 45.14 -68.14
N ASN A 65 16.92 44.65 -69.09
CA ASN A 65 15.65 45.28 -69.47
C ASN A 65 14.65 45.24 -68.30
N TRP A 66 13.90 46.32 -68.09
CA TRP A 66 12.93 46.47 -67.00
C TRP A 66 11.93 45.31 -66.85
N PHE A 67 11.49 44.70 -67.96
CA PHE A 67 10.49 43.62 -67.94
C PHE A 67 11.01 42.36 -67.24
N VAL A 68 12.33 42.14 -67.20
CA VAL A 68 12.94 40.99 -66.52
C VAL A 68 12.73 41.10 -65.01
N PHE A 69 12.89 42.29 -64.42
CA PHE A 69 12.62 42.52 -63.00
C PHE A 69 11.13 42.38 -62.69
N ALA A 70 10.25 42.84 -63.58
CA ALA A 70 8.80 42.66 -63.43
C ALA A 70 8.41 41.17 -63.42
N ILE A 71 8.97 40.37 -64.33
CA ILE A 71 8.76 38.91 -64.37
C ILE A 71 9.34 38.24 -63.12
N LEU A 72 10.53 38.63 -62.66
CA LEU A 72 11.15 38.07 -61.46
C LEU A 72 10.34 38.36 -60.19
N LEU A 73 9.85 39.60 -60.04
CA LEU A 73 8.98 39.97 -58.92
C LEU A 73 7.67 39.18 -58.96
N TRP A 74 7.08 39.01 -60.14
CA TRP A 74 5.85 38.23 -60.30
C TRP A 74 6.08 36.73 -60.05
N LEU A 75 7.21 36.19 -60.52
CA LEU A 75 7.63 34.82 -60.24
C LEU A 75 7.79 34.58 -58.73
N PHE A 76 8.36 35.54 -57.99
CA PHE A 76 8.45 35.47 -56.54
C PHE A 76 7.07 35.37 -55.88
N LEU A 77 6.10 36.20 -56.29
CA LEU A 77 4.72 36.11 -55.78
C LEU A 77 4.05 34.78 -56.14
N PHE A 78 4.32 34.25 -57.32
CA PHE A 78 3.82 32.93 -57.74
C PHE A 78 4.42 31.79 -56.89
N LEU A 79 5.74 31.83 -56.65
CA LEU A 79 6.43 30.86 -55.78
C LEU A 79 5.92 30.94 -54.34
N TYR A 80 5.72 32.14 -53.81
CA TYR A 80 5.11 32.34 -52.49
C TYR A 80 3.70 31.74 -52.42
N HIS A 81 2.85 31.98 -53.43
CA HIS A 81 1.52 31.40 -53.48
C HIS A 81 1.55 29.86 -53.57
N THR A 82 2.48 29.31 -54.35
CA THR A 82 2.73 27.87 -54.47
C THR A 82 3.12 27.25 -53.13
N PHE A 83 4.10 27.86 -52.45
CA PHE A 83 4.55 27.44 -51.11
C PHE A 83 3.41 27.48 -50.10
N ASN A 84 2.59 28.54 -50.11
CA ASN A 84 1.46 28.67 -49.20
C ASN A 84 0.41 27.56 -49.38
N VAL A 85 0.08 27.21 -50.63
CA VAL A 85 -0.93 26.18 -50.94
C VAL A 85 -0.42 24.77 -50.61
N PHE A 86 0.85 24.46 -50.88
CA PHE A 86 1.40 23.11 -50.73
C PHE A 86 2.06 22.83 -49.38
N VAL A 87 2.70 23.83 -48.76
CA VAL A 87 3.48 23.68 -47.53
C VAL A 87 2.69 24.19 -46.33
N THR A 88 2.35 25.47 -46.29
CA THR A 88 1.74 26.10 -45.10
C THR A 88 0.43 25.42 -44.68
N HIS A 89 -0.47 25.15 -45.62
CA HIS A 89 -1.74 24.48 -45.30
C HIS A 89 -1.62 22.98 -45.00
N LYS A 90 -0.53 22.32 -45.42
CA LYS A 90 -0.27 20.91 -45.09
C LYS A 90 0.30 20.77 -43.67
N PHE A 91 1.05 21.76 -43.19
CA PHE A 91 1.77 21.71 -41.92
C PHE A 91 1.10 22.51 -40.79
N MET A 92 0.31 23.55 -41.10
CA MET A 92 -0.35 24.42 -40.11
C MET A 92 -1.81 24.73 -40.50
N GLY A 93 -2.48 23.76 -41.13
CA GLY A 93 -3.92 23.85 -41.40
C GLY A 93 -4.76 23.41 -40.19
N LYS A 94 -6.05 23.78 -40.18
CA LYS A 94 -7.01 23.35 -39.15
C LYS A 94 -7.07 21.84 -38.92
N GLN A 95 -6.90 21.04 -39.98
CA GLN A 95 -6.87 19.58 -39.88
C GLN A 95 -5.67 19.08 -39.05
N TRP A 96 -4.50 19.66 -39.28
CA TRP A 96 -3.30 19.31 -38.52
C TRP A 96 -3.46 19.70 -37.04
N GLU A 97 -4.03 20.88 -36.77
CA GLU A 97 -4.32 21.34 -35.40
C GLU A 97 -5.28 20.40 -34.67
N GLN A 98 -6.35 19.98 -35.34
CA GLN A 98 -7.35 19.05 -34.78
C GLN A 98 -6.75 17.66 -34.52
N GLU A 99 -5.93 17.13 -35.44
CA GLU A 99 -5.20 15.88 -35.22
C GLU A 99 -4.24 15.94 -34.03
N GLN A 100 -3.58 17.09 -33.79
CA GLN A 100 -2.74 17.26 -32.60
C GLN A 100 -3.57 17.32 -31.32
N LEU A 101 -4.70 18.03 -31.35
CA LEU A 101 -5.64 18.11 -30.23
C LEU A 101 -6.20 16.74 -29.87
N ASP A 102 -6.61 15.93 -30.84
CA ASP A 102 -7.13 14.58 -30.64
C ASP A 102 -6.07 13.64 -30.05
N LYS A 103 -4.81 13.77 -30.46
CA LYS A 103 -3.71 13.04 -29.84
C LYS A 103 -3.53 13.41 -28.37
N LEU A 104 -3.62 14.70 -28.04
CA LEU A 104 -3.48 15.18 -26.66
C LEU A 104 -4.64 14.73 -25.78
N THR A 105 -5.88 14.81 -26.27
CA THR A 105 -7.06 14.35 -25.52
C THR A 105 -7.04 12.84 -25.30
N ALA A 106 -6.63 12.05 -26.31
CA ALA A 106 -6.46 10.60 -26.16
C ALA A 106 -5.38 10.27 -25.10
N GLN A 107 -4.25 10.98 -25.11
CA GLN A 107 -3.22 10.82 -24.08
C GLN A 107 -3.72 11.19 -22.68
N GLN A 108 -4.52 12.27 -22.56
CA GLN A 108 -5.13 12.67 -21.30
C GLN A 108 -6.14 11.62 -20.80
N GLN A 109 -6.99 11.08 -21.68
CA GLN A 109 -7.95 10.02 -21.34
C GLN A 109 -7.24 8.76 -20.83
N LEU A 110 -6.19 8.29 -21.52
CA LEU A 110 -5.39 7.15 -21.06
C LEU A 110 -4.77 7.40 -19.69
N ARG A 111 -4.32 8.63 -19.41
CA ARG A 111 -3.78 9.00 -18.11
C ARG A 111 -4.86 8.97 -17.02
N ILE A 112 -6.05 9.47 -17.32
CA ILE A 112 -7.21 9.44 -16.41
C ILE A 112 -7.61 8.00 -16.10
N GLU A 113 -7.66 7.11 -17.10
CA GLU A 113 -7.98 5.69 -16.88
C GLU A 113 -6.94 5.00 -15.98
N LYS A 114 -5.64 5.23 -16.23
CA LYS A 114 -4.57 4.71 -15.36
C LYS A 114 -4.70 5.20 -13.92
N LEU A 115 -5.02 6.48 -13.74
CA LEU A 115 -5.25 7.04 -12.39
C LEU A 115 -6.45 6.37 -11.72
N LYS A 116 -7.58 6.21 -12.43
CA LYS A 116 -8.76 5.50 -11.90
C LYS A 116 -8.44 4.07 -11.48
N GLN A 117 -7.70 3.31 -12.30
CA GLN A 117 -7.29 1.96 -11.94
C GLN A 117 -6.39 1.94 -10.70
N LYS A 118 -5.46 2.90 -10.59
CA LYS A 118 -4.60 3.04 -9.41
C LYS A 118 -5.43 3.34 -8.16
N PHE A 119 -6.38 4.27 -8.24
CA PHE A 119 -7.30 4.57 -7.14
C PHE A 119 -8.11 3.35 -6.71
N ILE A 120 -8.72 2.61 -7.65
CA ILE A 120 -9.47 1.38 -7.34
C ILE A 120 -8.57 0.36 -6.64
N LYS A 121 -7.32 0.19 -7.09
CA LYS A 121 -6.36 -0.71 -6.45
C LYS A 121 -6.02 -0.26 -5.02
N GLU A 122 -5.80 1.03 -4.81
CA GLU A 122 -5.52 1.61 -3.49
C GLU A 122 -6.73 1.47 -2.55
N GLU A 123 -7.95 1.77 -3.02
CA GLU A 123 -9.20 1.56 -2.28
C GLU A 123 -9.39 0.09 -1.90
N THR A 124 -9.12 -0.83 -2.83
CA THR A 124 -9.23 -2.28 -2.56
C THR A 124 -8.22 -2.71 -1.49
N LEU A 125 -6.99 -2.22 -1.55
CA LEU A 125 -5.96 -2.51 -0.54
C LEU A 125 -6.33 -1.94 0.83
N MET A 126 -6.87 -0.71 0.87
CA MET A 126 -7.37 -0.09 2.10
C MET A 126 -8.52 -0.91 2.70
N ALA A 127 -9.54 -1.27 1.90
CA ALA A 127 -10.66 -2.08 2.37
C ALA A 127 -10.23 -3.48 2.86
N GLN A 128 -9.25 -4.12 2.20
CA GLN A 128 -8.67 -5.38 2.66
C GLN A 128 -7.93 -5.23 4.00
N SER A 129 -7.19 -4.12 4.17
CA SER A 129 -6.50 -3.84 5.44
C SER A 129 -7.48 -3.56 6.58
N GLU A 130 -8.58 -2.84 6.31
CA GLU A 130 -9.63 -2.58 7.28
C GLU A 130 -10.35 -3.88 7.66
N ALA A 131 -10.73 -4.72 6.69
CA ALA A 131 -11.33 -6.03 6.97
C ALA A 131 -10.39 -6.97 7.73
N TYR A 132 -9.08 -6.95 7.44
CA TYR A 132 -8.06 -7.69 8.21
C TYR A 132 -7.96 -7.17 9.65
N ASN A 133 -7.99 -5.86 9.85
CA ASN A 133 -7.95 -5.26 11.18
C ASN A 133 -9.24 -5.52 11.98
N GLU A 134 -10.41 -5.51 11.32
CA GLU A 134 -11.69 -5.87 11.93
C GLU A 134 -11.73 -7.35 12.32
N THR A 135 -11.27 -8.26 11.45
CA THR A 135 -11.18 -9.69 11.79
C THR A 135 -10.17 -9.95 12.91
N LYS A 136 -9.04 -9.22 12.96
CA LYS A 136 -8.09 -9.25 14.08
C LYS A 136 -8.68 -8.68 15.37
N ALA A 137 -9.47 -7.61 15.30
CA ALA A 137 -10.17 -7.06 16.47
C ALA A 137 -11.27 -8.00 16.98
N VAL A 138 -11.94 -8.74 16.09
CA VAL A 138 -12.95 -9.75 16.45
C VAL A 138 -12.28 -11.01 17.02
N SER A 139 -11.13 -11.46 16.49
CA SER A 139 -10.38 -12.60 17.05
C SER A 139 -9.79 -12.29 18.43
N LYS A 140 -9.28 -11.07 18.63
CA LYS A 140 -8.77 -10.58 19.92
C LYS A 140 -9.80 -10.63 21.05
N LYS A 141 -11.10 -10.61 20.73
CA LYS A 141 -12.18 -10.67 21.74
C LYS A 141 -12.39 -12.06 22.37
N ASN A 142 -11.72 -13.12 21.90
CA ASN A 142 -11.96 -14.50 22.35
C ASN A 142 -10.73 -15.22 22.97
N SER A 143 -9.59 -14.56 23.14
CA SER A 143 -8.42 -15.13 23.82
C SER A 143 -8.24 -14.50 25.20
N GLU A 144 -8.26 -15.31 26.25
CA GLU A 144 -8.03 -14.90 27.65
C GLU A 144 -6.58 -15.21 28.05
N LEU A 145 -5.70 -14.20 28.03
CA LEU A 145 -4.29 -14.39 28.36
C LEU A 145 -4.12 -14.59 29.87
N THR A 146 -3.68 -15.78 30.27
CA THR A 146 -3.62 -16.19 31.68
C THR A 146 -2.18 -16.28 32.18
N ILE A 147 -1.83 -15.59 33.25
CA ILE A 147 -0.60 -15.85 34.00
C ILE A 147 -0.82 -17.06 34.90
N ILE A 148 0.09 -18.03 34.90
CA ILE A 148 0.08 -19.12 35.89
C ILE A 148 1.42 -19.18 36.61
N VAL A 149 1.37 -19.20 37.94
CA VAL A 149 2.57 -19.06 38.78
C VAL A 149 2.35 -19.68 40.16
N ALA A 150 3.39 -20.25 40.74
CA ALA A 150 3.46 -20.56 42.16
C ALA A 150 4.43 -19.59 42.83
N ALA A 151 4.01 -18.95 43.93
CA ALA A 151 4.83 -17.99 44.67
C ALA A 151 4.71 -18.18 46.19
N GLY A 152 5.81 -18.02 46.91
CA GLY A 152 5.85 -18.00 48.39
C GLY A 152 5.15 -16.77 48.96
N GLU A 153 4.98 -16.70 50.27
CA GLU A 153 4.28 -15.58 50.95
C GLU A 153 4.95 -14.23 50.69
N ASN A 154 6.26 -14.22 50.48
CA ASN A 154 7.08 -13.06 50.10
C ASN A 154 7.25 -12.87 48.58
N ASP A 155 6.33 -13.41 47.77
CA ASP A 155 6.37 -13.40 46.29
C ASP A 155 7.59 -14.09 45.66
N ALA A 156 8.37 -14.86 46.43
CA ALA A 156 9.46 -15.69 45.93
C ALA A 156 8.96 -16.70 44.90
N ILE A 157 9.65 -16.89 43.77
CA ILE A 157 9.27 -17.89 42.75
C ILE A 157 10.40 -18.85 42.34
N GLY A 158 11.66 -18.46 42.53
CA GLY A 158 12.80 -19.27 42.10
C GLY A 158 14.12 -18.78 42.67
N LYS A 159 15.07 -19.70 42.77
CA LYS A 159 16.47 -19.44 43.16
C LYS A 159 17.38 -20.29 42.26
N ASP A 160 18.44 -19.70 41.73
CA ASP A 160 19.44 -20.40 40.89
C ASP A 160 18.81 -21.14 39.68
N ASN A 161 17.79 -20.53 39.04
CA ASN A 161 16.98 -21.10 37.96
C ASN A 161 16.24 -22.41 38.31
N LYS A 162 16.00 -22.68 39.60
CA LYS A 162 15.23 -23.82 40.09
C LYS A 162 14.02 -23.38 40.90
N LEU A 163 12.99 -24.23 40.91
CA LEU A 163 11.88 -24.12 41.84
C LEU A 163 12.35 -24.41 43.26
N ILE A 164 11.85 -23.65 44.23
CA ILE A 164 12.30 -23.70 45.62
C ILE A 164 11.59 -24.83 46.41
N TRP A 165 10.43 -25.27 45.93
CA TRP A 165 9.61 -26.32 46.53
C TRP A 165 9.14 -27.34 45.50
N HIS A 166 8.58 -28.46 46.00
CA HIS A 166 7.95 -29.47 45.17
C HIS A 166 6.52 -29.75 45.64
N LEU A 167 5.54 -29.11 45.00
CA LEU A 167 4.12 -29.27 45.31
C LEU A 167 3.45 -30.12 44.24
N ARG A 168 3.15 -31.39 44.55
CA ARG A 168 2.63 -32.35 43.56
C ARG A 168 1.28 -31.93 43.01
N ASP A 169 0.40 -31.37 43.83
CA ASP A 169 -0.92 -30.94 43.39
C ASP A 169 -0.87 -29.64 42.57
N ASP A 170 0.08 -28.73 42.84
CA ASP A 170 0.36 -27.58 41.98
C ASP A 170 0.83 -28.03 40.58
N LEU A 171 1.75 -28.99 40.51
CA LEU A 171 2.20 -29.55 39.22
C LEU A 171 1.07 -30.22 38.43
N LYS A 172 0.14 -30.90 39.12
CA LYS A 172 -1.07 -31.45 38.49
C LYS A 172 -1.98 -30.35 37.97
N ARG A 173 -2.20 -29.30 38.76
CA ARG A 173 -3.01 -28.13 38.38
C ARG A 173 -2.40 -27.44 37.17
N PHE A 174 -1.11 -27.13 37.20
CA PHE A 174 -0.37 -26.55 36.07
C PHE A 174 -0.53 -27.41 34.81
N LYS A 175 -0.31 -28.73 34.92
CA LYS A 175 -0.50 -29.65 33.79
C LYS A 175 -1.94 -29.63 33.28
N SER A 176 -2.93 -29.64 34.17
CA SER A 176 -4.35 -29.68 33.79
C SER A 176 -4.77 -28.41 33.06
N LEU A 177 -4.38 -27.24 33.57
CA LEU A 177 -4.75 -25.95 33.01
C LEU A 177 -4.05 -25.66 31.68
N THR A 178 -2.76 -25.99 31.57
CA THR A 178 -1.96 -25.65 30.39
C THR A 178 -2.05 -26.69 29.26
N ASN A 179 -2.66 -27.84 29.47
CA ASN A 179 -2.68 -28.92 28.47
C ASN A 179 -3.52 -28.55 27.24
N GLY A 180 -2.92 -28.66 26.06
CA GLY A 180 -3.53 -28.27 24.79
C GLY A 180 -3.33 -26.81 24.43
N HIS A 181 -2.69 -26.03 25.30
CA HIS A 181 -2.50 -24.58 25.14
C HIS A 181 -1.05 -24.19 24.86
N HIS A 182 -0.86 -22.96 24.43
CA HIS A 182 0.42 -22.29 24.27
C HIS A 182 0.93 -21.87 25.64
N ILE A 183 2.20 -22.16 25.91
CA ILE A 183 2.90 -21.73 27.11
C ILE A 183 4.04 -20.79 26.70
N ILE A 184 3.93 -19.55 27.15
CA ILE A 184 4.85 -18.46 26.85
C ILE A 184 5.80 -18.30 28.02
N MET A 185 7.10 -18.32 27.72
CA MET A 185 8.13 -18.25 28.76
C MET A 185 9.41 -17.56 28.29
N GLY A 186 10.21 -17.10 29.24
CA GLY A 186 11.55 -16.61 28.97
C GLY A 186 12.56 -17.75 28.78
N ARG A 187 13.65 -17.47 28.07
CA ARG A 187 14.74 -18.43 27.81
C ARG A 187 15.22 -19.21 29.04
N LYS A 188 15.48 -18.53 30.17
CA LYS A 188 15.96 -19.19 31.41
C LYS A 188 14.96 -20.20 31.99
N THR A 189 13.66 -19.89 31.91
CA THR A 189 12.59 -20.80 32.32
C THR A 189 12.51 -22.00 31.38
N PHE A 190 12.71 -21.78 30.08
CA PHE A 190 12.78 -22.88 29.12
C PHE A 190 13.96 -23.82 29.40
N GLU A 191 15.13 -23.26 29.72
CA GLU A 191 16.37 -24.00 30.05
C GLU A 191 16.25 -24.85 31.33
N SER A 192 15.30 -24.56 32.22
CA SER A 192 15.09 -25.37 33.43
C SER A 192 14.31 -26.66 33.17
N PHE A 193 13.61 -26.77 32.03
CA PHE A 193 12.93 -27.99 31.65
C PHE A 193 13.93 -29.00 31.07
N PRO A 194 13.89 -30.28 31.52
CA PRO A 194 14.74 -31.32 30.94
C PRO A 194 14.37 -31.65 29.49
N LYS A 195 13.11 -31.39 29.11
CA LYS A 195 12.57 -31.54 27.75
C LYS A 195 11.28 -30.72 27.61
N PRO A 196 10.88 -30.36 26.38
CA PRO A 196 9.57 -29.77 26.13
C PRO A 196 8.44 -30.62 26.71
N LEU A 197 7.44 -29.94 27.23
CA LEU A 197 6.29 -30.53 27.88
C LEU A 197 5.32 -31.07 26.81
N PRO A 198 4.84 -32.32 26.94
CA PRO A 198 3.95 -32.89 25.93
C PRO A 198 2.62 -32.15 25.88
N ASN A 199 1.99 -32.15 24.70
CA ASN A 199 0.69 -31.55 24.41
C ASN A 199 0.59 -30.05 24.71
N ARG A 200 1.72 -29.33 24.63
CA ARG A 200 1.80 -27.89 24.84
C ARG A 200 2.67 -27.27 23.76
N THR A 201 2.23 -26.15 23.23
CA THR A 201 3.02 -25.37 22.28
C THR A 201 3.92 -24.43 23.07
N HIS A 202 5.24 -24.61 22.98
CA HIS A 202 6.17 -23.73 23.67
C HIS A 202 6.47 -22.48 22.85
N VAL A 203 6.37 -21.32 23.47
CA VAL A 203 6.77 -20.03 22.89
C VAL A 203 7.83 -19.42 23.80
N VAL A 204 9.07 -19.31 23.31
CA VAL A 204 10.24 -18.91 24.10
C VAL A 204 10.69 -17.52 23.66
N ILE A 205 10.72 -16.61 24.61
CA ILE A 205 11.18 -15.22 24.42
C ILE A 205 12.68 -15.15 24.72
N THR A 206 13.47 -14.69 23.76
CA THR A 206 14.90 -14.44 23.92
C THR A 206 15.38 -13.26 23.09
N ARG A 207 16.37 -12.53 23.61
CA ARG A 207 17.11 -11.50 22.84
C ARG A 207 18.40 -12.05 22.23
N GLN A 208 18.75 -13.30 22.53
CA GLN A 208 19.96 -13.93 22.04
C GLN A 208 19.76 -14.37 20.59
N GLU A 209 20.54 -13.77 19.68
CA GLU A 209 20.58 -14.19 18.29
C GLU A 209 21.09 -15.64 18.17
N ASN A 210 20.56 -16.38 17.20
CA ASN A 210 20.94 -17.77 16.91
C ASN A 210 20.74 -18.78 18.05
N TYR A 211 19.91 -18.45 19.06
CA TYR A 211 19.53 -19.41 20.10
C TYR A 211 18.78 -20.60 19.49
N GLN A 212 19.22 -21.82 19.79
CA GLN A 212 18.65 -23.02 19.21
C GLN A 212 17.59 -23.61 20.15
N VAL A 213 16.44 -23.98 19.59
CA VAL A 213 15.37 -24.68 20.29
C VAL A 213 15.05 -26.00 19.59
N PRO A 214 14.56 -27.02 20.33
CA PRO A 214 14.06 -28.25 19.72
C PRO A 214 12.92 -27.98 18.73
N ASN A 215 12.71 -28.91 17.79
CA ASN A 215 11.58 -28.86 16.87
C ASN A 215 10.24 -28.74 17.62
N GLY A 216 9.36 -27.87 17.13
CA GLY A 216 8.03 -27.63 17.73
C GLY A 216 8.00 -26.56 18.82
N VAL A 217 9.12 -25.87 19.07
CA VAL A 217 9.20 -24.69 19.95
C VAL A 217 9.30 -23.44 19.09
N PHE A 218 8.44 -22.45 19.35
CA PHE A 218 8.51 -21.14 18.73
C PHE A 218 9.51 -20.26 19.47
N LEU A 219 10.36 -19.57 18.72
CA LEU A 219 11.32 -18.61 19.25
C LEU A 219 10.94 -17.21 18.78
N VAL A 220 10.79 -16.29 19.73
CA VAL A 220 10.36 -14.90 19.50
C VAL A 220 11.23 -13.94 20.31
N ASN A 221 11.21 -12.65 19.96
CA ASN A 221 12.09 -11.64 20.54
C ASN A 221 11.40 -10.70 21.55
N SER A 222 10.07 -10.73 21.62
CA SER A 222 9.26 -9.84 22.47
C SER A 222 8.03 -10.56 23.04
N LEU A 223 7.41 -9.96 24.07
CA LEU A 223 6.18 -10.49 24.65
C LEU A 223 5.00 -10.34 23.68
N GLU A 224 4.94 -9.23 22.95
CA GLU A 224 3.92 -8.94 21.95
C GLU A 224 3.95 -9.98 20.82
N GLU A 225 5.14 -10.30 20.29
CA GLU A 225 5.30 -11.35 19.29
C GLU A 225 4.93 -12.73 19.84
N ALA A 226 5.18 -13.00 21.13
CA ALA A 226 4.77 -14.24 21.78
C ALA A 226 3.25 -14.37 21.89
N ILE A 227 2.56 -13.27 22.22
CA ILE A 227 1.10 -13.20 22.28
C ILE A 227 0.51 -13.36 20.87
N ASP A 228 1.06 -12.68 19.87
CA ASP A 228 0.64 -12.82 18.47
C ASP A 228 0.84 -14.25 17.96
N THR A 229 1.94 -14.92 18.33
CA THR A 229 2.17 -16.34 17.99
C THR A 229 1.08 -17.26 18.56
N ALA A 230 0.49 -16.88 19.70
CA ALA A 230 -0.56 -17.63 20.38
C ALA A 230 -1.98 -17.15 20.03
N GLU A 231 -2.17 -16.32 18.99
CA GLU A 231 -3.45 -15.69 18.67
C GLU A 231 -4.61 -16.67 18.41
N ASN A 232 -4.29 -17.89 17.97
CA ASN A 232 -5.28 -18.93 17.66
C ASN A 232 -5.62 -19.80 18.89
N ASP A 233 -5.00 -19.53 20.03
CA ASP A 233 -5.32 -20.14 21.30
C ASP A 233 -6.36 -19.31 22.05
N ARG A 234 -7.38 -19.96 22.59
CA ARG A 234 -8.41 -19.28 23.40
C ARG A 234 -7.90 -18.93 24.80
N GLN A 235 -6.87 -19.63 25.29
CA GLN A 235 -6.34 -19.43 26.63
C GLN A 235 -4.83 -19.69 26.68
N PRO A 236 -4.01 -18.81 26.08
CA PRO A 236 -2.57 -18.92 26.21
C PRO A 236 -2.11 -18.61 27.65
N PHE A 237 -1.05 -19.29 28.09
CA PHE A 237 -0.52 -19.18 29.44
C PHE A 237 0.87 -18.54 29.48
N ILE A 238 1.04 -17.47 30.26
CA ILE A 238 2.36 -16.95 30.63
C ILE A 238 2.86 -17.73 31.85
N ILE A 239 4.00 -18.41 31.70
CA ILE A 239 4.58 -19.27 32.75
C ILE A 239 5.91 -18.73 33.30
N GLY A 240 6.22 -17.46 33.03
CA GLY A 240 7.34 -16.72 33.62
C GLY A 240 8.64 -16.77 32.79
N GLY A 241 9.81 -16.51 33.36
CA GLY A 241 10.08 -16.15 34.75
C GLY A 241 9.83 -14.68 35.09
N GLY A 242 10.49 -14.18 36.14
CA GLY A 242 10.21 -12.86 36.74
C GLY A 242 10.11 -11.69 35.76
N ASP A 243 11.03 -11.57 34.80
CA ASP A 243 11.00 -10.47 33.82
C ASP A 243 9.85 -10.59 32.81
N ILE A 244 9.43 -11.82 32.48
CA ILE A 244 8.27 -12.06 31.61
C ILE A 244 6.99 -11.78 32.38
N TYR A 245 6.90 -12.21 33.65
CA TYR A 245 5.76 -11.88 34.51
C TYR A 245 5.57 -10.37 34.65
N LYS A 246 6.64 -9.60 34.90
CA LYS A 246 6.58 -8.12 34.99
C LYS A 246 5.96 -7.48 33.75
N GLN A 247 6.39 -7.93 32.56
CA GLN A 247 5.84 -7.42 31.30
C GLN A 247 4.37 -7.87 31.13
N ALA A 248 4.08 -9.13 31.45
CA ALA A 248 2.78 -9.75 31.26
C ALA A 248 1.66 -9.15 32.12
N MET A 249 1.95 -8.58 33.30
CA MET A 249 0.93 -7.96 34.15
C MET A 249 0.06 -6.91 33.41
N ASN A 250 0.65 -6.21 32.44
CA ASN A 250 -0.06 -5.20 31.65
C ASN A 250 -0.99 -5.81 30.60
N PHE A 251 -0.68 -7.01 30.10
CA PHE A 251 -1.39 -7.65 28.99
C PHE A 251 -2.35 -8.76 29.44
N ALA A 252 -2.09 -9.41 30.57
CA ALA A 252 -2.88 -10.54 31.05
C ALA A 252 -4.27 -10.13 31.52
N ASP A 253 -5.23 -11.04 31.33
CA ASP A 253 -6.63 -10.91 31.72
C ASP A 253 -6.91 -11.65 33.04
N LYS A 254 -6.14 -12.72 33.31
CA LYS A 254 -6.30 -13.61 34.46
C LYS A 254 -4.96 -14.00 35.08
N ILE A 255 -4.95 -14.26 36.38
CA ILE A 255 -3.83 -14.86 37.11
C ILE A 255 -4.33 -16.09 37.86
N GLU A 256 -3.74 -17.24 37.58
CA GLU A 256 -3.89 -18.49 38.31
C GLU A 256 -2.67 -18.66 39.23
N LEU A 257 -2.80 -18.21 40.47
CA LEU A 257 -1.72 -18.19 41.46
C LEU A 257 -1.84 -19.38 42.42
N THR A 258 -0.73 -20.06 42.68
CA THR A 258 -0.57 -20.93 43.83
C THR A 258 0.25 -20.18 44.89
N ARG A 259 -0.38 -19.74 45.98
CA ARG A 259 0.30 -19.05 47.09
C ARG A 259 0.78 -20.09 48.10
N VAL A 260 2.09 -20.27 48.24
CA VAL A 260 2.69 -21.14 49.25
C VAL A 260 2.86 -20.33 50.53
N HIS A 261 2.29 -20.79 51.64
CA HIS A 261 2.23 -20.05 52.91
C HIS A 261 3.52 -20.16 53.72
N GLU A 262 4.65 -19.87 53.06
CA GLU A 262 5.98 -19.83 53.65
C GLU A 262 6.85 -18.79 52.92
N ASN A 263 7.82 -18.22 53.63
CA ASN A 263 8.77 -17.28 53.08
C ASN A 263 10.02 -18.02 52.62
N PHE A 264 10.45 -17.78 51.38
CA PHE A 264 11.61 -18.43 50.81
C PHE A 264 12.68 -17.42 50.39
N GLU A 265 13.95 -17.80 50.48
CA GLU A 265 15.01 -17.05 49.83
C GLU A 265 14.95 -17.25 48.32
N ALA A 266 14.90 -16.16 47.55
CA ALA A 266 14.77 -16.20 46.10
C ALA A 266 15.55 -15.06 45.44
N ASP A 267 16.08 -15.32 44.24
CA ASP A 267 16.66 -14.29 43.36
C ASP A 267 15.63 -13.73 42.38
N THR A 268 14.49 -14.43 42.25
CA THR A 268 13.42 -14.11 41.33
C THR A 268 12.11 -14.01 42.10
N LEU A 269 11.45 -12.86 41.99
CA LEU A 269 10.17 -12.56 42.64
C LEU A 269 9.06 -12.36 41.60
N PHE A 270 7.84 -12.73 41.96
CA PHE A 270 6.63 -12.37 41.23
C PHE A 270 6.29 -10.88 41.45
N PRO A 271 5.75 -10.16 40.46
CA PRO A 271 5.29 -8.80 40.65
C PRO A 271 4.15 -8.73 41.68
N LYS A 272 4.15 -7.67 42.50
CA LYS A 272 3.07 -7.44 43.45
C LYS A 272 1.72 -7.29 42.71
N ILE A 273 0.70 -8.01 43.17
CA ILE A 273 -0.66 -7.91 42.65
C ILE A 273 -1.32 -6.67 43.26
N ASP A 274 -1.67 -5.70 42.42
CA ASP A 274 -2.41 -4.50 42.82
C ASP A 274 -3.91 -4.78 42.86
N THR A 275 -4.51 -4.71 44.06
CA THR A 275 -5.94 -4.95 44.28
C THR A 275 -6.83 -3.85 43.70
N ALA A 276 -6.27 -2.71 43.28
CA ALA A 276 -7.00 -1.73 42.47
C ALA A 276 -7.26 -2.23 41.04
N ILE A 277 -6.38 -3.07 40.50
CA ILE A 277 -6.43 -3.59 39.12
C ILE A 277 -7.01 -5.00 39.08
N TRP A 278 -6.70 -5.82 40.10
CA TRP A 278 -7.05 -7.24 40.15
C TRP A 278 -8.08 -7.53 41.23
N GLU A 279 -9.02 -8.42 40.92
CA GLU A 279 -10.03 -8.93 41.83
C GLU A 279 -9.83 -10.42 42.06
N GLU A 280 -9.79 -10.86 43.33
CA GLU A 280 -9.77 -12.27 43.69
C GLU A 280 -11.17 -12.86 43.50
N THR A 281 -11.30 -13.88 42.65
CA THR A 281 -12.58 -14.53 42.34
C THR A 281 -12.68 -15.96 42.86
N ASN A 282 -11.56 -16.58 43.19
CA ASN A 282 -11.51 -17.92 43.76
C ASN A 282 -10.34 -18.07 44.73
N ASN A 283 -10.57 -18.85 45.79
CA ASN A 283 -9.58 -19.17 46.81
C ASN A 283 -9.87 -20.56 47.39
N THR A 284 -8.98 -21.51 47.13
CA THR A 284 -9.06 -22.88 47.66
C THR A 284 -7.81 -23.18 48.49
N PHE A 285 -7.99 -23.27 49.79
CA PHE A 285 -6.92 -23.59 50.74
C PHE A 285 -6.62 -25.09 50.79
N HIS A 286 -5.32 -25.41 50.84
CA HIS A 286 -4.78 -26.75 51.06
C HIS A 286 -3.85 -26.69 52.27
N ASP A 287 -4.18 -27.48 53.29
CA ASP A 287 -3.34 -27.62 54.48
C ASP A 287 -2.15 -28.55 54.19
N VAL A 288 -1.17 -28.55 55.10
CA VAL A 288 -0.07 -29.51 55.11
C VAL A 288 -0.64 -30.93 55.19
N ASP A 289 -0.12 -31.83 54.37
CA ASP A 289 -0.51 -33.24 54.35
C ASP A 289 0.69 -34.15 54.07
N ASP A 290 0.45 -35.47 54.04
CA ASP A 290 1.50 -36.47 53.78
C ASP A 290 2.23 -36.30 52.42
N LYS A 291 1.71 -35.46 51.52
CA LYS A 291 2.25 -35.22 50.17
C LYS A 291 2.85 -33.83 50.00
N HIS A 292 2.58 -32.90 50.92
CA HIS A 292 2.94 -31.49 50.79
C HIS A 292 3.50 -30.96 52.12
N GLU A 293 4.78 -30.56 52.11
CA GLU A 293 5.49 -30.04 53.28
C GLU A 293 5.02 -28.63 53.70
N HIS A 294 4.35 -27.91 52.81
CA HIS A 294 3.87 -26.55 53.02
C HIS A 294 2.39 -26.45 52.70
N ALA A 295 1.65 -25.68 53.50
CA ALA A 295 0.29 -25.26 53.15
C ALA A 295 0.33 -24.29 51.96
N PHE A 296 -0.70 -24.35 51.12
CA PHE A 296 -0.82 -23.45 49.96
C PHE A 296 -2.28 -23.16 49.62
N SER A 297 -2.53 -22.07 48.90
CA SER A 297 -3.85 -21.74 48.36
C SER A 297 -3.80 -21.63 46.85
N PHE A 298 -4.79 -22.20 46.16
CA PHE A 298 -5.06 -21.90 44.77
C PHE A 298 -5.96 -20.67 44.69
N LEU A 299 -5.43 -19.60 44.11
CA LEU A 299 -6.05 -18.30 43.96
C LEU A 299 -6.28 -18.02 42.47
N THR A 300 -7.42 -17.43 42.15
CA THR A 300 -7.69 -16.90 40.81
C THR A 300 -7.96 -15.41 40.92
N TYR A 301 -7.20 -14.60 40.18
CA TYR A 301 -7.46 -13.18 40.01
C TYR A 301 -7.91 -12.88 38.58
N VAL A 302 -8.88 -12.00 38.44
CA VAL A 302 -9.33 -11.47 37.15
C VAL A 302 -9.08 -9.97 37.14
N LYS A 303 -8.63 -9.44 36.00
CA LYS A 303 -8.45 -8.00 35.81
C LYS A 303 -9.83 -7.32 35.80
N LYS A 304 -9.99 -6.24 36.58
CA LYS A 304 -11.23 -5.46 36.67
C LYS A 304 -11.55 -4.68 35.39
#